data_AF-A0AB74AX66-F1
#
_entry.id   AF-A0AB74AX66-F1
#
_cell.length_a   1.000
_cell.length_b   1.000
_cell.length_c   1.000
_cell.angle_alpha   90.00
_cell.angle_beta   90.00
_cell.angle_gamma   90.00
#
_symmetry.space_group_name_H-M   'P 1'
#
loop_
_entity.id
_entity.type
_entity.pdbx_description
1 polymer ?
#
loop_
_entity_poly.entity_id
_entity_poly.type
_entity_poly.pdbx_seq_one_letter_code
_entity_poly.pdbx_strand_id
1 'polypeptide(L)' 'ETAPATDTAKNSTDSAQNHGANFLAWLKGGVISHRIIINDAKARVHTVDSTAFLVSPDIFKRYALEHPAIEHEAKERDLE' A
#
# COMPACT_ATOMS: atom_id res chain seq x y z
N GLU A 1 27.50 -22.71 -8.41
CA GLU A 1 26.78 -22.15 -7.25
C GLU A 1 27.20 -20.70 -7.08
N THR A 2 26.34 -19.69 -7.16
CA THR A 2 25.03 -19.52 -6.50
C THR A 2 24.06 -18.75 -7.42
N ALA A 3 22.80 -19.16 -7.43
CA ALA A 3 21.75 -18.72 -8.38
C ALA A 3 21.21 -17.30 -8.13
N PRO A 4 20.70 -16.60 -9.16
CA PRO A 4 19.89 -15.40 -8.98
C PRO A 4 18.46 -15.80 -8.61
N ALA A 5 18.01 -15.41 -7.42
CA ALA A 5 16.63 -15.59 -6.99
C ALA A 5 15.73 -14.66 -7.81
N THR A 6 15.18 -15.22 -8.89
CA THR A 6 14.14 -14.61 -9.71
C THR A 6 12.81 -15.03 -9.09
N ASP A 7 12.35 -14.31 -8.06
CA ASP A 7 11.01 -14.53 -7.49
C ASP A 7 9.97 -13.76 -8.32
N THR A 8 9.77 -14.24 -9.54
CA THR A 8 8.53 -14.02 -10.28
C THR A 8 7.41 -14.83 -9.63
N ALA A 9 6.83 -14.29 -8.56
CA ALA A 9 5.58 -14.78 -8.01
C ALA A 9 4.43 -14.44 -8.98
N LYS A 10 4.18 -15.38 -9.91
CA LYS A 10 2.90 -15.51 -10.60
C LYS A 10 1.81 -15.75 -9.55
N ASN A 11 1.00 -14.75 -9.27
CA ASN A 11 -0.36 -14.96 -8.76
C ASN A 11 -1.35 -14.44 -9.79
N SER A 12 -1.82 -15.37 -10.63
CA SER A 12 -3.02 -15.22 -11.44
C SER A 12 -4.26 -15.38 -10.55
N THR A 13 -5.37 -14.77 -10.98
CA THR A 13 -6.74 -14.88 -10.46
C THR A 13 -7.03 -14.04 -9.20
N ASP A 14 -7.50 -12.80 -9.38
CA ASP A 14 -8.90 -12.44 -9.13
C ASP A 14 -9.01 -10.90 -9.14
N SER A 15 -9.79 -10.36 -10.07
CA SER A 15 -9.96 -8.92 -10.31
C SER A 15 -10.70 -8.18 -9.17
N ALA A 16 -11.03 -8.87 -8.06
CA ALA A 16 -11.67 -8.30 -6.88
C ALA A 16 -10.75 -8.18 -5.63
N GLN A 17 -9.56 -8.82 -5.56
CA GLN A 17 -8.94 -9.09 -4.26
C GLN A 17 -7.56 -8.50 -3.97
N ASN A 18 -6.90 -7.79 -4.90
CA ASN A 18 -5.53 -7.34 -4.67
C ASN A 18 -5.43 -5.96 -3.96
N HIS A 19 -5.98 -5.87 -2.75
CA HIS A 19 -5.91 -4.71 -1.86
C HIS A 19 -4.46 -4.21 -1.68
N GLY A 20 -3.48 -5.12 -1.64
CA GLY A 20 -2.07 -4.78 -1.54
C GLY A 20 -1.54 -4.07 -2.78
N ALA A 21 -1.86 -4.55 -3.99
CA ALA A 21 -1.48 -3.90 -5.24
C ALA A 21 -2.15 -2.52 -5.38
N ASN A 22 -3.43 -2.41 -4.99
CA ASN A 22 -4.16 -1.14 -5.00
C ASN A 22 -3.55 -0.14 -4.01
N PHE A 23 -3.17 -0.59 -2.80
CA PHE A 23 -2.45 0.23 -1.83
C PHE A 23 -1.12 0.74 -2.39
N LEU A 24 -0.32 -0.14 -3.01
CA LEU A 24 0.95 0.25 -3.60
C LEU A 24 0.77 1.23 -4.78
N ALA A 25 -0.25 1.04 -5.60
CA ALA A 25 -0.57 1.95 -6.70
C ALA A 25 -0.98 3.34 -6.17
N TRP A 26 -1.87 3.38 -5.16
CA TRP A 26 -2.26 4.61 -4.48
C TRP A 26 -1.06 5.30 -3.82
N LEU A 27 -0.21 4.56 -3.13
CA LEU A 27 0.98 5.10 -2.46
C LEU A 27 1.92 5.75 -3.48
N LYS A 28 2.23 5.04 -4.57
CA LYS A 28 3.08 5.57 -5.66
C LYS A 28 2.47 6.82 -6.29
N GLY A 29 1.19 6.79 -6.63
CA GLY A 29 0.48 7.94 -7.18
C GLY A 29 0.42 9.12 -6.20
N GLY A 30 0.25 8.85 -4.91
CA GLY A 30 0.21 9.84 -3.84
C GLY A 30 1.56 10.53 -3.62
N VAL A 31 2.67 9.81 -3.77
CA VAL A 31 4.02 10.39 -3.73
C VAL A 31 4.27 11.25 -4.97
N ILE A 32 3.95 10.74 -6.17
CA ILE A 32 4.15 11.49 -7.44
C ILE A 32 3.29 12.76 -7.49
N SER A 33 2.07 12.72 -6.97
CA SER A 33 1.15 13.87 -6.92
C SER A 33 1.38 14.79 -5.73
N HIS A 34 2.40 14.53 -4.89
CA HIS A 34 2.69 15.27 -3.66
C HIS A 34 1.54 15.28 -2.62
N ARG A 35 0.52 14.41 -2.78
CA ARG A 35 -0.56 14.21 -1.79
C ARG A 35 -0.04 13.53 -0.51
N ILE A 36 0.92 12.63 -0.67
CA ILE A 36 1.60 11.92 0.40
C ILE A 36 2.96 12.58 0.60
N ILE A 37 3.07 13.37 1.67
CA ILE A 37 4.34 13.96 2.08
C ILE A 37 5.25 12.85 2.60
N ILE A 38 6.45 12.76 2.02
CA ILE A 38 7.51 11.84 2.43
C ILE A 38 8.62 12.60 3.15
N ASN A 39 9.34 11.94 4.05
CA ASN A 39 10.57 12.44 4.69
C ASN A 39 10.44 13.71 5.55
N ASP A 40 9.23 14.21 5.79
CA ASP A 40 8.97 15.20 6.84
C ASP A 40 8.99 14.53 8.23
N ALA A 41 9.29 15.30 9.28
CA ALA A 41 9.32 14.78 10.65
C ALA A 41 7.96 14.21 11.12
N LYS A 42 6.85 14.64 10.50
CA LYS A 42 5.50 14.11 10.75
C LYS A 42 4.97 13.27 9.58
N ALA A 43 5.80 12.93 8.59
CA ALA A 43 5.39 12.13 7.46
C ALA A 43 5.01 10.71 7.92
N ARG A 44 4.07 10.11 7.17
CA ARG A 44 3.63 8.72 7.38
C ARG A 44 4.45 7.73 6.54
N VAL A 45 5.33 8.24 5.70
CA VAL A 45 6.16 7.48 4.78
C VAL A 45 7.55 8.11 4.79
N HIS A 46 8.56 7.29 5.03
CA HIS A 46 9.97 7.68 4.92
C HIS A 46 10.61 6.85 3.82
N THR A 47 11.51 7.43 3.04
CA THR A 47 12.26 6.71 2.01
C THR A 47 13.74 6.82 2.27
N VAL A 48 14.45 5.69 2.19
CA VAL A 48 15.91 5.61 2.30
C VAL A 48 16.40 4.52 1.36
N ASP A 49 17.47 4.80 0.61
CA ASP A 49 18.11 3.85 -0.31
C ASP A 49 17.10 3.07 -1.19
N SER A 50 16.23 3.80 -1.90
CA SER A 50 15.15 3.26 -2.75
C SER A 50 14.12 2.36 -2.06
N THR A 51 14.14 2.31 -0.72
CA THR A 51 13.20 1.57 0.12
C THR A 51 12.23 2.54 0.80
N ALA A 52 10.98 2.12 0.99
CA ALA A 52 9.97 2.91 1.70
C ALA A 52 9.64 2.27 3.05
N PHE A 53 9.79 3.05 4.12
CA PHE A 53 9.32 2.74 5.46
C PHE A 53 7.93 3.34 5.66
N LEU A 54 6.96 2.48 5.98
CA LEU A 54 5.56 2.82 6.16
C LEU A 54 5.24 2.89 7.65
N VAL A 55 4.79 4.06 8.12
CA VAL A 55 4.46 4.27 9.53
C VAL A 55 2.99 3.89 9.79
N SER A 56 2.78 2.79 10.49
CA SER A 56 1.47 2.34 10.96
C SER A 56 1.10 2.97 12.31
N PRO A 57 -0.20 3.22 12.60
CA PRO A 57 -1.38 2.79 11.83
C PRO A 57 -1.83 3.79 10.76
N ASP A 58 -1.28 5.00 10.78
CA ASP A 58 -1.85 6.16 10.10
C ASP A 58 -1.84 6.10 8.58
N ILE A 59 -0.86 5.44 7.96
CA ILE A 59 -0.81 5.30 6.50
C ILE A 59 -1.96 4.43 5.96
N PHE A 60 -2.30 3.37 6.67
CA PHE A 60 -3.37 2.45 6.30
C PHE A 60 -4.76 3.06 6.58
N LYS A 61 -4.91 3.79 7.69
CA LYS A 61 -6.13 4.55 7.96
C LYS A 61 -6.43 5.56 6.85
N ARG A 62 -5.39 6.26 6.37
CA ARG A 62 -5.54 7.21 5.26
C ARG A 62 -5.95 6.53 3.97
N TYR A 63 -5.34 5.38 3.68
CA TYR A 63 -5.72 4.59 2.51
C TYR A 63 -7.19 4.17 2.55
N ALA A 64 -7.66 3.66 3.70
CA ALA A 64 -9.06 3.26 3.89
C ALA A 64 -10.03 4.43 3.69
N LEU A 65 -9.73 5.60 4.28
CA LEU A 65 -10.54 6.81 4.13
C LEU A 65 -10.62 7.32 2.68
N GLU A 66 -9.55 7.16 1.89
CA GLU A 66 -9.53 7.55 0.49
C GLU A 66 -10.19 6.51 -0.44
N HIS A 67 -10.48 5.30 0.07
CA HIS A 67 -11.13 4.20 -0.67
C HIS A 67 -12.37 3.70 0.09
N PRO A 68 -13.50 4.43 0.03
CA PRO A 68 -14.72 4.06 0.74
C PRO A 68 -15.29 2.69 0.33
N ALA A 69 -14.95 2.19 -0.87
CA ALA A 69 -15.27 0.82 -1.28
C ALA A 69 -14.59 -0.23 -0.39
N ILE A 70 -13.31 -0.02 -0.05
CA ILE A 70 -12.54 -0.90 0.83
C ILE A 70 -13.02 -0.75 2.29
N GLU A 71 -13.43 0.45 2.70
CA GLU A 71 -14.02 0.66 4.02
C GLU A 71 -15.35 -0.10 4.17
N HIS A 72 -16.18 -0.12 3.12
CA HIS A 72 -17.42 -0.91 3.09
C HIS A 72 -17.13 -2.40 3.15
N GLU A 73 -16.22 -2.90 2.30
CA GLU A 73 -15.83 -4.33 2.27
C GLU A 73 -15.17 -4.78 3.58
N ALA A 74 -14.32 -3.94 4.20
CA ALA A 74 -13.71 -4.27 5.49
C ALA A 74 -14.74 -4.30 6.62
N LYS A 75 -15.72 -3.39 6.61
CA LYS A 75 -16.78 -3.35 7.62
C LYS A 75 -17.78 -4.50 7.46
N GLU A 76 -18.03 -4.96 6.24
CA GLU A 76 -18.84 -6.15 5.98
C GLU A 76 -18.14 -7.45 6.41
N ARG A 77 -16.80 -7.53 6.32
CA ARG A 77 -16.02 -8.70 6.75
C ARG A 77 -15.73 -8.76 8.26
N ASP A 78 -15.75 -7.63 8.96
CA ASP A 78 -15.61 -7.56 10.44
C ASP A 78 -16.94 -7.86 11.16
N LEU A 79 -18.01 -8.09 10.40
CA LEU A 79 -19.34 -8.50 10.88
C LEU A 79 -19.58 -10.03 10.76
N GLU A 80 -18.57 -10.81 10.32
CA GLU A 80 -18.59 -12.29 10.33
C GLU A 80 -17.96 -12.89 11.60
#